data_AF-A0A9D7RPD0-F1
#
_entry.id   AF-A0A9D7RPD0-F1
#
_cell.length_a   1.000
_cell.length_b   1.000
_cell.length_c   1.000
_cell.angle_alpha   90.00
_cell.angle_beta   90.00
_cell.angle_gamma   90.00
#
_symmetry.space_group_name_H-M   'P 1'
#
loop_
_entity.id
_entity.type
_entity.pdbx_description
1 polymer ?
#
loop_
_entity_poly.entity_id
_entity_poly.type
_entity_poly.pdbx_seq_one_letter_code
_entity_poly.pdbx_strand_id
1 'polypeptide(L)'
;MRSGLACSTLVLGTMAAAQLPLVDVTWSVLPTQQVEVRMRPDGPFSSLFSSEVFTVRWLDTGEQGLGAISQDPEYFVCVPVSKSGPEQVSGIYRYQIFQGSSLTTFADAELNWEADQEYVIARIAILNGSGFFEIVNDEWTGEITNNGDFYVSLEGQDRTGEIYNLFTEVDRLDQVGIDVDLMPNPATTMTTFRSELAVPIKGAELQILDATGRVIWSVHRDLPAGAYQEVIDLMGASSGAYLLRVQHATGVITRQLIITDRRY
;
A
#
# COMPACT_ATOMS: atom_id res chain seq x y z
N MET A 1 13.32 11.17 77.81
CA MET A 1 12.93 11.88 76.57
C MET A 1 13.38 11.05 75.39
N ARG A 2 12.46 10.43 74.65
CA ARG A 2 12.75 9.68 73.41
C ARG A 2 12.43 10.61 72.25
N SER A 3 13.47 11.06 71.54
CA SER A 3 13.33 11.88 70.34
C SER A 3 13.27 10.94 69.13
N GLY A 4 12.11 10.83 68.49
CA GLY A 4 11.94 10.10 67.24
C GLY A 4 12.22 11.03 66.06
N LEU A 5 13.29 10.75 65.30
CA LEU A 5 13.48 11.37 63.99
C LEU A 5 12.51 10.73 63.01
N ALA A 6 11.55 11.50 62.52
CA ALA A 6 10.77 11.17 61.34
C ALA A 6 11.63 11.45 60.09
N CYS A 7 11.98 10.41 59.36
CA CYS A 7 12.62 10.52 58.05
C CYS A 7 11.50 10.71 57.02
N SER A 8 11.31 11.93 56.52
CA SER A 8 10.37 12.22 55.44
C SER A 8 11.03 11.89 54.10
N THR A 9 10.60 10.78 53.49
CA THR A 9 11.03 10.39 52.14
C THR A 9 10.35 11.30 51.12
N LEU A 10 11.13 12.14 50.45
CA LEU A 10 10.68 12.95 49.32
C LEU A 10 10.62 12.03 48.08
N VAL A 11 9.43 11.67 47.62
CA VAL A 11 9.25 10.97 46.34
C VAL A 11 9.38 12.01 45.24
N LEU A 12 10.53 12.08 44.57
CA LEU A 12 10.63 12.75 43.27
C LEU A 12 9.85 11.91 42.25
N GLY A 13 8.62 12.32 41.97
CA GLY A 13 7.91 11.86 40.79
C GLY A 13 8.65 12.36 39.56
N THR A 14 9.28 11.45 38.81
CA THR A 14 9.71 11.75 37.45
C THR A 14 8.46 12.02 36.63
N MET A 15 8.18 13.29 36.33
CA MET A 15 7.25 13.65 35.27
C MET A 15 7.87 13.12 33.97
N ALA A 16 7.42 11.95 33.51
CA ALA A 16 7.67 11.55 32.13
C ALA A 16 6.95 12.58 31.26
N ALA A 17 7.70 13.42 30.54
CA ALA A 17 7.11 14.18 29.45
C ALA A 17 6.51 13.15 28.49
N ALA A 18 5.22 13.27 28.17
CA ALA A 18 4.59 12.42 27.18
C ALA A 18 5.38 12.57 25.87
N GLN A 19 6.00 11.49 25.42
CA GLN A 19 6.70 11.47 24.14
C GLN A 19 5.65 11.64 23.04
N LEU A 20 5.90 12.54 22.08
CA LEU A 20 5.05 12.68 20.90
C LEU A 20 5.01 11.35 20.13
N PRO A 21 3.84 10.96 19.60
CA PRO A 21 3.71 9.69 18.90
C PRO A 21 4.51 9.69 17.59
N LEU A 22 4.91 8.50 17.15
CA LEU A 22 5.29 8.28 15.75
C LEU A 22 4.02 8.20 14.90
N VAL A 23 4.12 8.63 13.65
CA VAL A 23 3.00 8.60 12.70
C VAL A 23 3.36 7.72 11.52
N ASP A 24 2.64 6.61 11.40
CA ASP A 24 2.72 5.72 10.26
C ASP A 24 1.87 6.24 9.09
N VAL A 25 2.19 5.82 7.87
CA VAL A 25 1.39 6.11 6.66
C VAL A 25 1.03 4.83 5.91
N THR A 26 -0.18 4.83 5.34
CA THR A 26 -0.63 3.80 4.41
C THR A 26 -1.47 4.41 3.29
N TRP A 27 -1.78 3.60 2.28
CA TRP A 27 -2.61 3.99 1.16
C TRP A 27 -3.55 2.87 0.74
N SER A 28 -4.58 3.24 0.00
CA SER A 28 -5.41 2.31 -0.75
C SER A 28 -5.90 2.95 -2.04
N VAL A 29 -5.92 2.20 -3.15
CA VAL A 29 -6.58 2.64 -4.37
C VAL A 29 -8.08 2.34 -4.27
N LEU A 30 -8.91 3.38 -4.31
CA LEU A 30 -10.35 3.26 -4.22
C LEU A 30 -10.98 2.88 -5.56
N PRO A 31 -12.15 2.19 -5.56
CA PRO A 31 -12.93 1.94 -6.79
C PRO A 31 -13.31 3.20 -7.56
N THR A 32 -13.29 4.36 -6.91
CA THR A 32 -13.53 5.69 -7.48
C THR A 32 -12.32 6.26 -8.24
N GLN A 33 -11.28 5.46 -8.48
CA GLN A 33 -10.03 5.89 -9.14
C GLN A 33 -9.32 7.00 -8.37
N GLN A 34 -9.15 6.80 -7.06
CA GLN A 34 -8.39 7.71 -6.21
C GLN A 34 -7.40 6.92 -5.37
N VAL A 35 -6.22 7.51 -5.12
CA VAL A 35 -5.33 7.06 -4.05
C VAL A 35 -5.80 7.72 -2.76
N GLU A 36 -6.35 6.94 -1.84
CA GLU A 36 -6.65 7.41 -0.48
C GLU A 36 -5.44 7.19 0.41
N VAL A 37 -4.95 8.28 1.02
CA VAL A 37 -3.81 8.27 1.93
C VAL A 37 -4.32 8.39 3.36
N ARG A 38 -3.83 7.50 4.24
CA ARG A 38 -4.19 7.49 5.66
C ARG A 38 -2.95 7.54 6.52
N MET A 39 -3.09 8.16 7.68
CA MET A 39 -2.07 8.20 8.73
C MET A 39 -2.59 7.56 10.00
N ARG A 40 -1.69 6.94 10.77
CA ARG A 40 -1.99 6.30 12.05
C ARG A 40 -0.92 6.63 13.07
N PRO A 41 -1.22 7.36 14.15
CA PRO A 41 -0.26 7.58 15.22
C PRO A 41 -0.20 6.41 16.20
N ASP A 42 0.96 6.13 16.78
CA ASP A 42 1.15 5.11 17.83
C ASP A 42 0.76 5.59 19.25
N GLY A 43 0.20 6.80 19.33
CA GLY A 43 -0.22 7.45 20.56
C GLY A 43 -1.22 8.58 20.28
N PRO A 44 -1.96 9.06 21.29
CA PRO A 44 -2.92 10.15 21.09
C PRO A 44 -2.21 11.46 20.72
N PHE A 45 -2.86 12.27 19.87
CA PHE A 45 -2.31 13.54 19.40
C PHE A 45 -3.41 14.58 19.16
N SER A 46 -3.22 15.81 19.66
CA SER A 46 -4.15 16.92 19.45
C SER A 46 -3.45 18.29 19.30
N SER A 47 -2.15 18.27 19.06
CA SER A 47 -1.32 19.49 18.96
C SER A 47 -0.98 19.83 17.50
N LEU A 48 0.14 20.50 17.27
CA LEU A 48 0.57 20.97 15.96
C LEU A 48 1.16 19.84 15.09
N PHE A 49 0.43 19.43 14.06
CA PHE A 49 0.99 18.68 12.94
C PHE A 49 1.75 19.67 12.04
N SER A 50 3.07 19.68 12.13
CA SER A 50 3.89 20.78 11.57
C SER A 50 4.12 20.63 10.08
N SER A 51 4.42 19.42 9.62
CA SER A 51 4.67 19.14 8.21
C SER A 51 4.67 17.66 7.88
N GLU A 52 4.36 17.34 6.64
CA GLU A 52 4.47 16.01 6.04
C GLU A 52 5.14 16.08 4.67
N VAL A 53 5.81 14.99 4.32
CA VAL A 53 6.23 14.66 2.96
C VAL A 53 5.87 13.20 2.71
N PHE A 54 5.38 12.87 1.52
CA PHE A 54 5.30 11.49 1.04
C PHE A 54 5.34 11.47 -0.49
N THR A 55 5.76 10.35 -1.07
CA THR A 55 5.81 10.19 -2.52
C THR A 55 4.89 9.07 -2.97
N VAL A 56 4.07 9.33 -3.97
CA VAL A 56 3.32 8.30 -4.69
C VAL A 56 4.10 7.89 -5.94
N ARG A 57 4.33 6.59 -6.10
CA ARG A 57 4.99 5.94 -7.25
C ARG A 57 4.00 5.07 -8.00
N TRP A 58 4.12 5.05 -9.33
CA TRP A 58 3.44 4.11 -10.21
C TRP A 58 4.31 3.77 -11.42
N LEU A 59 3.94 2.72 -12.16
CA LEU A 59 4.62 2.34 -13.40
C LEU A 59 4.38 3.41 -14.49
N ASP A 60 5.45 3.86 -15.14
CA ASP A 60 5.35 4.86 -16.21
C ASP A 60 4.96 4.18 -17.54
N THR A 61 3.73 4.40 -17.97
CA THR A 61 3.25 4.01 -19.32
C THR A 61 3.11 5.19 -20.28
N GLY A 62 3.37 6.41 -19.79
CA GLY A 62 3.14 7.65 -20.53
C GLY A 62 1.70 8.20 -20.45
N GLU A 63 0.72 7.38 -20.06
CA GLU A 63 -0.71 7.76 -20.11
C GLU A 63 -1.28 8.17 -18.76
N GLN A 64 -0.94 7.46 -17.68
CA GLN A 64 -1.48 7.73 -16.35
C GLN A 64 -0.77 8.91 -15.66
N GLY A 65 -1.52 9.58 -14.79
CA GLY A 65 -1.00 10.62 -13.90
C GLY A 65 -1.88 10.81 -12.68
N LEU A 66 -1.50 11.74 -11.81
CA LEU A 66 -2.28 12.14 -10.65
C LEU A 66 -2.97 13.49 -10.88
N GLY A 67 -4.22 13.59 -10.46
CA GLY A 67 -5.09 14.73 -10.65
C GLY A 67 -5.27 15.57 -9.39
N ALA A 68 -6.49 16.06 -9.22
CA ALA A 68 -6.87 16.90 -8.09
C ALA A 68 -6.78 16.15 -6.76
N ILE A 69 -6.42 16.90 -5.70
CA ILE A 69 -6.40 16.44 -4.32
C ILE A 69 -7.71 16.89 -3.66
N SER A 70 -8.35 15.98 -2.93
CA SER A 70 -9.52 16.25 -2.11
C SER A 70 -9.20 15.91 -0.66
N GLN A 71 -9.53 16.82 0.25
CA GLN A 71 -9.39 16.65 1.70
C GLN A 71 -10.68 17.11 2.38
N ASP A 72 -10.98 16.52 3.53
CA ASP A 72 -12.05 17.01 4.38
C ASP A 72 -11.63 18.39 4.95
N PRO A 73 -12.55 19.37 5.06
CA PRO A 73 -12.18 20.75 5.40
C PRO A 73 -11.42 20.90 6.73
N GLU A 74 -11.75 20.06 7.71
CA GLU A 74 -11.10 20.01 9.02
C GLU A 74 -9.63 19.56 8.94
N TYR A 75 -9.31 18.60 8.07
CA TYR A 75 -7.94 18.15 7.85
C TYR A 75 -7.15 19.11 6.97
N PHE A 76 -7.77 19.72 5.96
CA PHE A 76 -7.09 20.67 5.08
C PHE A 76 -6.42 21.82 5.85
N VAL A 77 -6.98 22.27 6.98
CA VAL A 77 -6.42 23.39 7.75
C VAL A 77 -5.26 23.01 8.67
N CYS A 78 -5.15 21.75 9.09
CA CYS A 78 -4.14 21.28 10.06
C CYS A 78 -3.13 20.28 9.46
N VAL A 79 -3.50 19.54 8.41
CA VAL A 79 -2.67 18.61 7.63
C VAL A 79 -2.88 18.86 6.12
N PRO A 80 -2.50 20.03 5.58
CA PRO A 80 -2.75 20.38 4.19
C PRO A 80 -1.86 19.59 3.22
N VAL A 81 -2.44 18.82 2.32
CA VAL A 81 -1.69 18.03 1.33
C VAL A 81 -1.67 18.74 -0.03
N SER A 82 -0.48 18.96 -0.57
CA SER A 82 -0.28 19.59 -1.88
C SER A 82 0.79 18.89 -2.71
N LYS A 83 0.74 19.01 -4.04
CA LYS A 83 1.81 18.51 -4.92
C LYS A 83 3.08 19.35 -4.74
N SER A 84 4.20 18.69 -4.52
CA SER A 84 5.53 19.30 -4.52
C SER A 84 6.18 19.11 -5.89
N GLY A 85 6.18 20.16 -6.70
CA GLY A 85 6.75 20.11 -8.05
C GLY A 85 5.99 19.21 -9.04
N PRO A 86 6.53 19.05 -10.26
CA PRO A 86 5.92 18.21 -11.30
C PRO A 86 6.13 16.72 -11.04
N GLU A 87 5.34 15.89 -11.72
CA GLU A 87 5.62 14.46 -11.82
C GLU A 87 6.99 14.22 -12.46
N GLN A 88 7.74 13.25 -11.96
CA GLN A 88 9.07 12.91 -12.46
C GLN A 88 9.13 11.45 -12.87
N VAL A 89 9.80 11.17 -13.98
CA VAL A 89 10.03 9.81 -14.47
C VAL A 89 11.48 9.42 -14.14
N SER A 90 11.65 8.27 -13.49
CA SER A 90 12.94 7.68 -13.20
C SER A 90 12.87 6.16 -13.44
N GLY A 91 13.71 5.67 -14.36
CA GLY A 91 13.65 4.27 -14.79
C GLY A 91 12.31 3.92 -15.42
N ILE A 92 11.64 2.89 -14.87
CA ILE A 92 10.31 2.45 -15.31
C ILE A 92 9.18 3.11 -14.52
N TYR A 93 9.51 3.97 -13.55
CA TYR A 93 8.55 4.51 -12.61
C TYR A 93 8.33 5.99 -12.82
N ARG A 94 7.12 6.44 -12.48
CA ARG A 94 6.76 7.83 -12.34
C ARG A 94 6.42 8.12 -10.87
N TYR A 95 6.81 9.31 -10.44
CA TYR A 95 6.74 9.77 -9.06
C TYR A 95 6.05 11.12 -8.97
N GLN A 96 5.25 11.31 -7.92
CA GLN A 96 4.78 12.63 -7.49
C GLN A 96 5.02 12.77 -5.99
N ILE A 97 5.81 13.77 -5.63
CA ILE A 97 6.02 14.14 -4.24
C ILE A 97 4.84 15.00 -3.78
N PHE A 98 4.36 14.75 -2.58
CA PHE A 98 3.37 15.55 -1.87
C PHE A 98 3.98 16.11 -0.60
N GLN A 99 3.58 17.32 -0.23
CA GLN A 99 4.01 17.96 0.99
C GLN A 99 2.93 18.87 1.57
N GLY A 100 3.04 19.06 2.88
CA GLY A 100 2.16 19.91 3.66
C GLY A 100 2.87 20.56 4.82
N SER A 101 2.34 21.70 5.26
CA SER A 101 2.73 22.34 6.50
C SER A 101 1.60 23.20 7.03
N SER A 102 1.43 23.21 8.35
CA SER A 102 0.44 24.05 9.03
C SER A 102 1.04 24.68 10.28
N LEU A 103 0.37 25.74 10.74
CA LEU A 103 0.56 26.36 12.05
C LEU A 103 -0.71 26.25 12.92
N THR A 104 -1.77 25.62 12.39
CA THR A 104 -3.03 25.39 13.10
C THR A 104 -2.92 24.08 13.88
N THR A 105 -3.21 24.11 15.17
CA THR A 105 -3.22 22.88 15.98
C THR A 105 -4.48 22.06 15.71
N PHE A 106 -4.42 20.76 15.97
CA PHE A 106 -5.60 19.90 15.92
C PHE A 106 -6.68 20.37 16.91
N ALA A 107 -6.27 20.79 18.12
CA ALA A 107 -7.18 21.35 19.10
C ALA A 107 -7.92 22.60 18.60
N ASP A 108 -7.24 23.50 17.86
CA ASP A 108 -7.88 24.69 17.26
C ASP A 108 -8.85 24.31 16.12
N ALA A 109 -8.61 23.18 15.45
CA ALA A 109 -9.50 22.60 14.44
C ALA A 109 -10.58 21.69 15.03
N GLU A 110 -10.71 21.61 16.36
CA GLU A 110 -11.62 20.69 17.08
C GLU A 110 -11.40 19.21 16.72
N LEU A 111 -10.16 18.84 16.40
CA LEU A 111 -9.72 17.49 16.07
C LEU A 111 -8.87 16.87 17.18
N ASN A 112 -8.92 15.55 17.25
CA ASN A 112 -8.01 14.73 18.04
C ASN A 112 -7.78 13.41 17.30
N TRP A 113 -6.54 12.96 17.31
CA TRP A 113 -6.19 11.60 16.95
C TRP A 113 -6.03 10.76 18.20
N GLU A 114 -6.60 9.56 18.13
CA GLU A 114 -6.41 8.50 19.10
C GLU A 114 -5.32 7.55 18.61
N ALA A 115 -4.65 6.91 19.56
CA ALA A 115 -3.64 5.91 19.25
C ALA A 115 -4.23 4.77 18.39
N ASP A 116 -3.42 4.30 17.43
CA ASP A 116 -3.70 3.15 16.57
C ASP A 116 -4.95 3.29 15.67
N GLN A 117 -5.50 4.50 15.53
CA GLN A 117 -6.60 4.79 14.61
C GLN A 117 -6.10 5.38 13.29
N GLU A 118 -6.71 4.96 12.19
CA GLU A 118 -6.41 5.48 10.86
C GLU A 118 -7.29 6.69 10.53
N TYR A 119 -6.65 7.74 10.04
CA TYR A 119 -7.29 8.97 9.61
C TYR A 119 -6.99 9.23 8.15
N VAL A 120 -8.02 9.46 7.35
CA VAL A 120 -7.86 9.82 5.94
C VAL A 120 -7.39 11.26 5.86
N ILE A 121 -6.18 11.46 5.33
CA ILE A 121 -5.61 12.80 5.18
C ILE A 121 -5.84 13.37 3.77
N ALA A 122 -5.91 12.53 2.74
CA ALA A 122 -6.13 12.98 1.37
C ALA A 122 -6.68 11.89 0.45
N ARG A 123 -7.39 12.32 -0.59
CA ARG A 123 -7.77 11.52 -1.75
C ARG A 123 -7.25 12.18 -3.01
N ILE A 124 -6.42 11.48 -3.77
CA ILE A 124 -5.76 12.00 -4.97
C ILE A 124 -6.36 11.31 -6.19
N ALA A 125 -6.95 12.07 -7.10
CA ALA A 125 -7.52 11.49 -8.32
C ALA A 125 -6.46 10.81 -9.19
N ILE A 126 -6.80 9.67 -9.78
CA ILE A 126 -6.02 9.01 -10.82
C ILE A 126 -6.56 9.48 -12.17
N LEU A 127 -5.67 9.87 -13.06
CA LEU A 127 -6.00 10.30 -14.42
C LEU A 127 -5.70 9.19 -15.43
N ASN A 128 -6.54 9.10 -16.46
CA ASN A 128 -6.34 8.26 -17.65
C ASN A 128 -6.13 6.77 -17.39
N GLY A 129 -6.89 6.18 -16.46
CA GLY A 129 -7.00 4.72 -16.31
C GLY A 129 -6.80 4.22 -14.89
N SER A 130 -6.66 2.91 -14.76
CA SER A 130 -6.26 2.23 -13.53
C SER A 130 -4.77 1.90 -13.57
N GLY A 131 -4.15 1.81 -12.40
CA GLY A 131 -2.74 1.46 -12.24
C GLY A 131 -2.45 1.11 -10.79
N PHE A 132 -1.29 0.49 -10.57
CA PHE A 132 -0.79 0.26 -9.22
C PHE A 132 -0.07 1.52 -8.74
N PHE A 133 -0.63 2.16 -7.72
CA PHE A 133 -0.07 3.32 -7.04
C PHE A 133 0.33 2.93 -5.63
N GLU A 134 1.50 3.39 -5.21
CA GLU A 134 2.06 3.08 -3.90
C GLU A 134 2.78 4.26 -3.27
N ILE A 135 2.75 4.33 -1.94
CA ILE A 135 3.61 5.25 -1.19
C ILE A 135 4.94 4.53 -0.92
N VAL A 136 6.06 5.19 -1.21
CA VAL A 136 7.38 4.54 -1.18
C VAL A 136 8.44 5.42 -0.52
N ASN A 137 9.37 4.72 0.13
CA ASN A 137 10.74 5.19 0.35
C ASN A 137 11.64 4.23 -0.44
N ASP A 138 12.23 4.69 -1.54
CA ASP A 138 13.15 3.95 -2.40
C ASP A 138 14.45 4.73 -2.67
N GLU A 139 15.33 4.16 -3.49
CA GLU A 139 16.61 4.80 -3.82
C GLU A 139 16.42 6.20 -4.42
N TRP A 140 15.38 6.41 -5.24
CA TRP A 140 15.12 7.69 -5.89
C TRP A 140 14.58 8.72 -4.90
N THR A 141 13.63 8.35 -4.03
CA THR A 141 13.06 9.30 -3.05
C THR A 141 14.09 9.74 -2.01
N GLY A 142 15.04 8.87 -1.66
CA GLY A 142 16.11 9.14 -0.69
C GLY A 142 17.29 9.95 -1.25
N GLU A 143 17.36 10.22 -2.55
CA GLU A 143 18.35 11.14 -3.10
C GLU A 143 18.15 12.55 -2.52
N ILE A 144 19.24 13.20 -2.09
CA ILE A 144 19.19 14.54 -1.49
C ILE A 144 18.54 15.60 -2.41
N THR A 145 18.58 15.39 -3.72
CA THR A 145 17.99 16.27 -4.73
C THR A 145 16.48 16.10 -4.85
N ASN A 146 15.93 14.94 -4.47
CA ASN A 146 14.50 14.64 -4.58
C ASN A 146 13.83 14.84 -3.21
N ASN A 147 14.47 14.41 -2.12
CA ASN A 147 13.99 14.57 -0.74
C ASN A 147 12.49 14.20 -0.61
N GLY A 148 12.14 13.05 -1.18
CA GLY A 148 10.77 12.58 -1.34
C GLY A 148 10.37 11.48 -0.36
N ASP A 149 11.28 11.04 0.50
CA ASP A 149 10.99 10.04 1.53
C ASP A 149 9.85 10.53 2.44
N PHE A 150 9.04 9.57 2.90
CA PHE A 150 8.03 9.79 3.91
C PHE A 150 8.64 10.43 5.14
N TYR A 151 8.04 11.53 5.57
CA TYR A 151 8.47 12.31 6.71
C TYR A 151 7.26 12.94 7.39
N VAL A 152 7.24 12.93 8.72
CA VAL A 152 6.25 13.63 9.54
C VAL A 152 6.95 14.41 10.65
N SER A 153 6.50 15.65 10.85
CA SER A 153 6.94 16.50 11.96
C SER A 153 5.75 16.87 12.84
N LEU A 154 5.84 16.57 14.13
CA LEU A 154 4.90 17.01 15.16
C LEU A 154 5.60 18.01 16.08
N GLU A 155 5.01 19.18 16.28
CA GLU A 155 5.60 20.30 17.03
C GLU A 155 7.06 20.64 16.62
N GLY A 156 7.38 20.51 15.33
CA GLY A 156 8.73 20.73 14.80
C GLY A 156 9.73 19.62 15.10
N GLN A 157 9.31 18.49 15.65
CA GLN A 157 10.14 17.32 15.90
C GLN A 157 9.83 16.22 14.89
N ASP A 158 10.87 15.57 14.36
CA ASP A 158 10.72 14.37 13.54
C ASP A 158 10.00 13.27 14.34
N ARG A 159 8.88 12.83 13.79
CA ARG A 159 7.99 11.79 14.31
C ARG A 159 7.53 10.86 13.19
N THR A 160 8.42 10.62 12.25
CA THR A 160 8.19 9.71 11.13
C THR A 160 8.11 8.27 11.64
N GLY A 161 6.97 7.63 11.41
CA GLY A 161 6.77 6.19 11.64
C GLY A 161 7.10 5.37 10.40
N GLU A 162 6.38 4.27 10.20
CA GLU A 162 6.59 3.35 9.09
C GLU A 162 5.59 3.57 7.95
N ILE A 163 6.03 3.27 6.73
CA ILE A 163 5.13 3.01 5.62
C ILE A 163 4.65 1.57 5.76
N TYR A 164 3.37 1.37 6.05
CA TYR A 164 2.78 0.04 6.18
C TYR A 164 1.71 -0.21 5.14
N ASN A 165 1.52 -1.48 4.80
CA ASN A 165 0.56 -1.90 3.81
C ASN A 165 -0.64 -2.56 4.50
N LEU A 166 -1.85 -2.08 4.18
CA LEU A 166 -3.11 -2.71 4.57
C LEU A 166 -3.50 -3.92 3.73
N PHE A 167 -2.78 -4.20 2.65
CA PHE A 167 -3.13 -5.31 1.77
C PHE A 167 -2.86 -6.64 2.49
N THR A 168 -3.94 -7.36 2.81
CA THR A 168 -3.84 -8.82 2.93
C THR A 168 -3.38 -9.36 1.57
N GLU A 169 -2.62 -10.44 1.56
CA GLU A 169 -2.02 -11.02 0.34
C GLU A 169 -3.05 -11.27 -0.79
N VAL A 170 -4.33 -11.39 -0.43
CA VAL A 170 -5.49 -11.58 -1.31
C VAL A 170 -5.97 -10.28 -1.98
N ASP A 171 -5.83 -9.12 -1.32
CA ASP A 171 -6.37 -7.82 -1.77
C ASP A 171 -5.42 -7.04 -2.70
N ARG A 172 -4.17 -7.52 -2.86
CA ARG A 172 -3.19 -6.91 -3.77
C ARG A 172 -3.56 -7.04 -5.25
N LEU A 173 -4.57 -7.82 -5.62
CA LEU A 173 -4.63 -8.48 -6.93
C LEU A 173 -5.66 -7.92 -7.89
N ASP A 174 -6.67 -7.21 -7.38
CA ASP A 174 -7.57 -6.43 -8.23
C ASP A 174 -6.94 -5.08 -8.62
N GLN A 175 -5.84 -4.66 -7.95
CA GLN A 175 -5.16 -3.37 -8.17
C GLN A 175 -3.95 -3.42 -9.12
N VAL A 176 -3.42 -4.60 -9.47
CA VAL A 176 -2.32 -4.72 -10.46
C VAL A 176 -2.85 -4.66 -11.90
N GLY A 177 -4.18 -4.63 -12.10
CA GLY A 177 -4.78 -4.54 -13.44
C GLY A 177 -4.48 -5.76 -14.31
N ILE A 178 -4.09 -6.88 -13.71
CA ILE A 178 -3.97 -8.16 -14.40
C ILE A 178 -5.31 -8.86 -14.24
N ASP A 179 -6.16 -8.77 -15.26
CA ASP A 179 -7.28 -9.70 -15.35
C ASP A 179 -6.70 -11.07 -15.65
N VAL A 180 -7.00 -12.06 -14.79
CA VAL A 180 -6.56 -13.45 -14.95
C VAL A 180 -7.77 -14.35 -14.87
N ASP A 181 -7.97 -15.14 -15.90
CA ASP A 181 -8.98 -16.18 -15.96
C ASP A 181 -8.41 -17.54 -16.34
N LEU A 182 -9.16 -18.58 -15.96
CA LEU A 182 -8.88 -19.96 -16.29
C LEU A 182 -10.09 -20.52 -17.03
N MET A 183 -9.90 -20.92 -18.28
CA MET A 183 -10.97 -21.49 -19.09
C MET A 183 -10.53 -22.76 -19.85
N PRO A 184 -11.30 -23.86 -19.78
CA PRO A 184 -12.51 -24.02 -18.97
C PRO A 184 -12.20 -24.12 -17.47
N ASN A 185 -13.15 -23.70 -16.65
CA ASN A 185 -13.22 -23.93 -15.21
C ASN A 185 -14.69 -24.15 -14.81
N PRO A 186 -15.13 -25.37 -14.43
CA PRO A 186 -14.31 -26.55 -14.19
C PRO A 186 -13.58 -27.12 -15.42
N ALA A 187 -12.36 -27.62 -15.20
CA ALA A 187 -11.50 -28.27 -16.18
C ALA A 187 -11.55 -29.80 -16.03
N THR A 188 -11.05 -30.52 -17.05
CA THR A 188 -10.88 -31.99 -16.99
C THR A 188 -9.42 -32.38 -17.15
N THR A 189 -8.87 -32.22 -18.35
CA THR A 189 -7.49 -32.59 -18.70
C THR A 189 -6.64 -31.40 -19.09
N MET A 190 -7.26 -30.25 -19.34
CA MET A 190 -6.59 -29.01 -19.70
C MET A 190 -7.41 -27.83 -19.22
N THR A 191 -6.70 -26.75 -18.90
CA THR A 191 -7.27 -25.41 -18.75
C THR A 191 -6.36 -24.42 -19.47
N THR A 192 -6.86 -23.23 -19.76
CA THR A 192 -6.08 -22.17 -20.38
C THR A 192 -5.98 -21.04 -19.38
N PHE A 193 -4.75 -20.71 -18.98
CA PHE A 193 -4.45 -19.44 -18.35
C PHE A 193 -4.59 -18.35 -19.39
N ARG A 194 -5.32 -17.30 -19.04
CA ARG A 194 -5.52 -16.13 -19.87
C ARG A 194 -5.28 -14.90 -19.01
N SER A 195 -4.61 -13.93 -19.61
CA SER A 195 -4.43 -12.63 -18.98
C SER A 195 -4.52 -11.50 -20.00
N GLU A 196 -5.04 -10.35 -19.56
CA GLU A 196 -4.96 -9.10 -20.30
C GLU A 196 -4.11 -8.12 -19.48
N LEU A 197 -2.99 -7.67 -20.05
CA LEU A 197 -2.01 -6.85 -19.36
C LEU A 197 -1.85 -5.50 -20.04
N ALA A 198 -1.94 -4.41 -19.28
CA ALA A 198 -1.61 -3.08 -19.82
C ALA A 198 -0.11 -2.94 -20.15
N VAL A 199 0.76 -3.62 -19.39
CA VAL A 199 2.23 -3.52 -19.51
C VAL A 199 2.86 -4.91 -19.36
N PRO A 200 3.96 -5.22 -20.08
CA PRO A 200 4.66 -6.48 -19.89
C PRO A 200 5.21 -6.65 -18.47
N ILE A 201 5.17 -7.88 -17.98
CA ILE A 201 5.75 -8.35 -16.71
C ILE A 201 6.84 -9.36 -17.03
N LYS A 202 8.02 -9.20 -16.43
CA LYS A 202 9.14 -10.14 -16.62
C LYS A 202 9.32 -11.04 -15.41
N GLY A 203 9.63 -12.30 -15.65
CA GLY A 203 9.94 -13.26 -14.59
C GLY A 203 8.76 -13.60 -13.68
N ALA A 204 7.55 -13.67 -14.22
CA ALA A 204 6.40 -14.19 -13.48
C ALA A 204 6.55 -15.71 -13.28
N GLU A 205 6.24 -16.18 -12.07
CA GLU A 205 6.14 -17.60 -11.74
C GLU A 205 4.67 -18.01 -11.66
N LEU A 206 4.22 -18.86 -12.58
CA LEU A 206 2.86 -19.40 -12.60
C LEU A 206 2.89 -20.80 -12.01
N GLN A 207 1.99 -21.10 -11.08
CA GLN A 207 1.93 -22.36 -10.35
C GLN A 207 0.49 -22.85 -10.18
N ILE A 208 0.26 -24.15 -10.25
CA ILE A 208 -0.97 -24.78 -9.78
C ILE A 208 -0.67 -25.52 -8.48
N LEU A 209 -1.42 -25.22 -7.43
CA LEU A 209 -1.30 -25.82 -6.11
C LEU A 209 -2.54 -26.65 -5.80
N ASP A 210 -2.35 -27.83 -5.19
CA ASP A 210 -3.46 -28.60 -4.63
C ASP A 210 -3.93 -28.03 -3.28
N ALA A 211 -4.99 -28.61 -2.72
CA ALA A 211 -5.58 -28.16 -1.45
C ALA A 211 -4.63 -28.24 -0.24
N THR A 212 -3.49 -28.93 -0.34
CA THR A 212 -2.46 -28.97 0.70
C THR A 212 -1.37 -27.92 0.50
N GLY A 213 -1.46 -27.11 -0.56
CA GLY A 213 -0.44 -26.14 -0.95
C GLY A 213 0.73 -26.77 -1.70
N ARG A 214 0.64 -28.04 -2.11
CA ARG A 214 1.68 -28.68 -2.92
C ARG A 214 1.54 -28.24 -4.37
N VAL A 215 2.64 -27.78 -4.94
CA VAL A 215 2.74 -27.40 -6.36
C VAL A 215 2.69 -28.65 -7.24
N ILE A 216 1.70 -28.72 -8.13
CA ILE A 216 1.53 -29.82 -9.11
C ILE A 216 1.94 -29.41 -10.53
N TRP A 217 2.06 -28.11 -10.78
CA TRP A 217 2.56 -27.53 -12.03
C TRP A 217 3.21 -26.18 -11.73
N SER A 218 4.30 -25.86 -12.42
CA SER A 218 5.03 -24.60 -12.23
C SER A 218 5.76 -24.20 -13.50
N VAL A 219 5.79 -22.91 -13.79
CA VAL A 219 6.54 -22.38 -14.92
C VAL A 219 6.95 -20.93 -14.70
N HIS A 220 8.11 -20.55 -15.24
CA HIS A 220 8.54 -19.16 -15.32
C HIS A 220 8.25 -18.59 -16.70
N ARG A 221 7.66 -17.39 -16.74
CA ARG A 221 7.22 -16.71 -17.97
C ARG A 221 7.43 -15.20 -17.87
N ASP A 222 7.79 -14.62 -19.01
CA ASP A 222 7.57 -13.21 -19.27
C ASP A 222 6.18 -13.07 -19.87
N LEU A 223 5.31 -12.29 -19.22
CA LEU A 223 3.95 -12.02 -19.69
C LEU A 223 3.98 -10.70 -20.49
N PRO A 224 3.70 -10.71 -21.80
CA PRO A 224 3.70 -9.49 -22.60
C PRO A 224 2.48 -8.59 -22.27
N ALA A 225 2.53 -7.31 -22.65
CA ALA A 225 1.32 -6.50 -22.71
C ALA A 225 0.34 -7.06 -23.75
N GLY A 226 -0.95 -6.81 -23.53
CA GLY A 226 -2.08 -7.31 -24.29
C GLY A 226 -2.56 -8.68 -23.82
N ALA A 227 -3.39 -9.30 -24.66
CA ALA A 227 -3.88 -10.65 -24.45
C ALA A 227 -2.74 -11.69 -24.50
N TYR A 228 -2.62 -12.46 -23.42
CA TYR A 228 -1.71 -13.61 -23.33
C TYR A 228 -2.49 -14.86 -22.96
N GLN A 229 -2.10 -16.00 -23.54
CA GLN A 229 -2.72 -17.29 -23.26
C GLN A 229 -1.65 -18.39 -23.12
N GLU A 230 -1.79 -19.23 -22.11
CA GLU A 230 -0.97 -20.42 -21.92
C GLU A 230 -1.86 -21.63 -21.61
N VAL A 231 -1.69 -22.70 -22.38
CA VAL A 231 -2.40 -23.97 -22.17
C VAL A 231 -1.68 -24.73 -21.07
N ILE A 232 -2.44 -25.11 -20.04
CA ILE A 232 -1.97 -25.90 -18.90
C ILE A 232 -2.51 -27.32 -19.06
N ASP A 233 -1.59 -28.28 -19.17
CA ASP A 233 -1.91 -29.70 -19.12
C ASP A 233 -2.12 -30.13 -17.66
N LEU A 234 -3.28 -30.71 -17.40
CA LEU A 234 -3.70 -31.20 -16.09
C LEU A 234 -3.76 -32.73 -16.06
N MET A 235 -3.23 -33.43 -17.07
CA MET A 235 -3.16 -34.89 -17.06
C MET A 235 -2.44 -35.40 -15.81
N GLY A 236 -3.12 -36.28 -15.08
CA GLY A 236 -2.62 -36.86 -13.83
C GLY A 236 -2.99 -36.06 -12.58
N ALA A 237 -3.57 -34.87 -12.71
CA ALA A 237 -4.18 -34.18 -11.57
C ALA A 237 -5.45 -34.93 -11.13
N SER A 238 -5.63 -35.08 -9.82
CA SER A 238 -6.84 -35.69 -9.26
C SER A 238 -8.00 -34.71 -9.31
N SER A 239 -9.24 -35.20 -9.36
CA SER A 239 -10.42 -34.34 -9.17
C SER A 239 -10.37 -33.60 -7.84
N GLY A 240 -10.68 -32.30 -7.85
CA GLY A 240 -10.61 -31.46 -6.65
C GLY A 240 -10.50 -29.97 -6.94
N ALA A 241 -10.40 -29.19 -5.87
CA ALA A 241 -10.12 -27.76 -5.92
C ALA A 241 -8.60 -27.53 -5.87
N TYR A 242 -8.16 -26.61 -6.73
CA TYR A 242 -6.78 -26.17 -6.89
C TYR A 242 -6.72 -24.66 -6.91
N LEU A 243 -5.52 -24.11 -6.73
CA LEU A 243 -5.24 -22.70 -6.87
C LEU A 243 -4.20 -22.50 -7.98
N LEU A 244 -4.51 -21.68 -8.97
CA LEU A 244 -3.49 -21.00 -9.74
C LEU A 244 -2.89 -19.90 -8.87
N ARG A 245 -1.56 -19.80 -8.85
CA ARG A 245 -0.78 -18.71 -8.26
C ARG A 245 0.10 -18.11 -9.35
N VAL A 246 0.09 -16.78 -9.51
CA VAL A 246 0.97 -16.02 -10.40
C VAL A 246 1.78 -15.06 -9.57
N GLN A 247 3.04 -15.38 -9.31
CA GLN A 247 3.93 -14.61 -8.46
C GLN A 247 4.88 -13.75 -9.30
N HIS A 248 5.07 -12.50 -8.90
CA HIS A 248 6.00 -11.54 -9.48
C HIS A 248 6.56 -10.63 -8.37
N ALA A 249 7.62 -9.87 -8.67
CA ALA A 249 8.24 -8.93 -7.72
C ALA A 249 7.24 -7.92 -7.13
N THR A 250 6.19 -7.57 -7.88
CA THR A 250 5.17 -6.59 -7.46
C THR A 250 3.96 -7.22 -6.74
N GLY A 251 3.79 -8.54 -6.76
CA GLY A 251 2.63 -9.19 -6.13
C GLY A 251 2.39 -10.65 -6.54
N VAL A 252 1.35 -11.27 -5.97
CA VAL A 252 1.03 -12.69 -6.15
C VAL A 252 -0.45 -12.89 -6.42
N ILE A 253 -0.88 -13.16 -7.66
CA ILE A 253 -2.30 -13.40 -7.99
C ILE A 253 -2.69 -14.84 -7.68
N THR A 254 -3.89 -15.06 -7.13
CA THR A 254 -4.48 -16.41 -7.09
C THR A 254 -5.85 -16.48 -7.74
N ARG A 255 -6.13 -17.64 -8.37
CA ARG A 255 -7.43 -17.97 -8.96
C ARG A 255 -7.79 -19.42 -8.66
N GLN A 256 -9.04 -19.66 -8.31
CA GLN A 256 -9.51 -21.02 -8.08
C GLN A 256 -9.64 -21.78 -9.40
N LEU A 257 -9.17 -23.02 -9.42
CA LEU A 257 -9.36 -23.98 -10.49
C LEU A 257 -10.08 -25.21 -9.94
N ILE A 258 -11.18 -25.61 -10.58
CA ILE A 258 -11.85 -26.88 -10.27
C ILE A 258 -11.46 -27.90 -11.34
N ILE A 259 -10.92 -29.05 -10.92
CA ILE A 259 -10.66 -30.19 -11.82
C ILE A 259 -11.69 -31.27 -11.54
N THR A 260 -12.31 -31.78 -12.60
CA THR A 260 -13.33 -32.82 -12.56
C THR A 260 -12.96 -34.00 -13.44
N ASP A 261 -13.47 -35.18 -13.08
CA ASP A 261 -13.30 -36.38 -13.88
C ASP A 261 -13.97 -36.23 -15.25
N ARG A 262 -13.40 -36.90 -16.24
CA ARG A 262 -13.97 -36.94 -17.59
C ARG A 262 -15.34 -37.61 -17.53
N ARG A 263 -16.42 -36.85 -17.75
CA ARG A 263 -17.74 -37.43 -17.98
C ARG A 263 -17.72 -38.11 -19.35
N TYR A 264 -17.93 -39.43 -19.36
CA TYR A 264 -18.14 -40.22 -20.56
C TYR A 264 -19.53 -39.97 -21.15
#